data_AF-A0A849TZU4-F1
#
_entry.id   AF-A0A849TZU4-F1
#
_cell.length_a   1.000
_cell.length_b   1.000
_cell.length_c   1.000
_cell.angle_alpha   90.00
_cell.angle_beta   90.00
_cell.angle_gamma   90.00
#
_symmetry.space_group_name_H-M   'P 1'
#
loop_
_entity.id
_entity.type
_entity.pdbx_description
1 polymer ?
#
loop_
_entity_poly.entity_id
_entity_poly.type
_entity_poly.pdbx_seq_one_letter_code
_entity_poly.pdbx_strand_id
1 'polypeptide(L)'
;MRRFLSLVMASGLAVTPMVWAAEQHDHHSSVDQASAKKVVHRAGGSILHDRMMEEVKRQQDFMGTKGGYSTGADSHMLQQGVLLVAEDSAKVTVAGGQRCPANVPVKEYHVSAINIEITLSRFLDYFPGYMYVLRDDLDKARAEEAANKAARDTENDPGAVSNGLQGDVIQPLVIRANQGDCLKLTLHNDLADEATNLVINGSSMVVAATGKPATPSNSETTVAAGKQQSFEWYIKPDTQEGARFFRSHASREQFNQGLIGMLVVEPNGSRYLSPFDGKSMASGWEAM
;
A
#
# COMPACT_ATOMS: atom_id res chain seq x y z
N MET A 1 23.93 -41.51 46.80
CA MET A 1 23.73 -42.19 45.50
C MET A 1 22.24 -42.27 45.18
N ARG A 2 21.89 -42.06 43.90
CA ARG A 2 20.54 -41.90 43.29
C ARG A 2 19.48 -42.99 43.60
N ARG A 3 18.18 -42.64 43.51
CA ARG A 3 17.23 -43.09 42.42
C ARG A 3 15.76 -42.56 42.55
N PHE A 4 15.33 -41.81 41.53
CA PHE A 4 14.13 -41.86 40.63
C PHE A 4 12.66 -42.27 41.00
N LEU A 5 11.75 -41.67 40.19
CA LEU A 5 10.33 -41.97 39.79
C LEU A 5 9.18 -41.58 40.75
N SER A 6 7.95 -41.16 40.35
CA SER A 6 7.28 -40.73 39.10
C SER A 6 5.85 -40.21 39.46
N LEU A 7 5.19 -39.48 38.55
CA LEU A 7 3.93 -38.72 38.64
C LEU A 7 2.69 -39.48 38.10
N VAL A 8 1.43 -39.05 38.38
CA VAL A 8 0.28 -38.87 37.42
C VAL A 8 -1.11 -38.52 38.06
N MET A 9 -1.85 -37.57 37.40
CA MET A 9 -3.32 -37.25 37.26
C MET A 9 -4.24 -36.95 38.50
N ALA A 10 -5.42 -36.28 38.43
CA ALA A 10 -6.13 -35.32 37.54
C ALA A 10 -7.49 -34.85 38.18
N SER A 11 -7.98 -33.64 37.80
CA SER A 11 -9.37 -33.18 37.52
C SER A 11 -10.51 -32.98 38.58
N GLY A 12 -11.22 -31.82 38.51
CA GLY A 12 -12.71 -31.74 38.58
C GLY A 12 -13.46 -30.61 39.35
N LEU A 13 -13.91 -29.55 38.62
CA LEU A 13 -15.15 -28.69 38.66
C LEU A 13 -16.03 -28.37 39.93
N ALA A 14 -16.43 -27.09 40.09
CA ALA A 14 -17.81 -26.52 40.02
C ALA A 14 -18.09 -25.27 40.92
N VAL A 15 -19.12 -24.49 40.55
CA VAL A 15 -19.37 -23.03 40.77
C VAL A 15 -20.46 -22.73 41.81
N THR A 16 -20.40 -21.61 42.57
CA THR A 16 -21.57 -20.75 42.95
C THR A 16 -21.15 -19.33 43.42
N PRO A 17 -21.98 -18.28 43.25
CA PRO A 17 -21.64 -16.88 43.57
C PRO A 17 -22.26 -16.35 44.88
N MET A 18 -21.67 -15.28 45.42
CA MET A 18 -22.23 -14.43 46.49
C MET A 18 -22.51 -13.02 45.96
N VAL A 19 -23.58 -12.38 46.44
CA VAL A 19 -23.79 -10.93 46.39
C VAL A 19 -23.90 -10.39 47.81
N TRP A 20 -23.29 -9.20 47.96
CA TRP A 20 -22.99 -8.37 49.13
C TRP A 20 -24.17 -7.90 50.01
N ALA A 21 -23.80 -7.54 51.25
CA ALA A 21 -24.15 -6.25 51.86
C ALA A 21 -23.03 -5.82 52.83
N ALA A 22 -22.86 -4.50 53.01
CA ALA A 22 -21.75 -3.82 53.69
C ALA A 22 -22.26 -2.90 54.82
N GLU A 23 -21.46 -2.68 55.88
CA GLU A 23 -21.42 -1.45 56.71
C GLU A 23 -20.25 -1.59 57.74
N GLN A 24 -19.18 -0.77 57.66
CA GLN A 24 -18.88 0.54 58.29
C GLN A 24 -18.40 0.50 59.75
N HIS A 25 -17.25 1.14 60.04
CA HIS A 25 -16.97 1.89 61.28
C HIS A 25 -15.73 2.83 61.13
N ASP A 26 -15.80 4.00 61.77
CA ASP A 26 -14.83 5.10 61.82
C ASP A 26 -13.55 4.79 62.64
N HIS A 27 -12.42 5.47 62.33
CA HIS A 27 -11.53 6.14 63.28
C HIS A 27 -10.37 6.89 62.57
N HIS A 28 -10.12 8.13 63.00
CA HIS A 28 -9.04 9.03 62.56
C HIS A 28 -7.65 8.61 63.07
N SER A 29 -6.65 8.51 62.17
CA SER A 29 -5.23 8.84 62.45
C SER A 29 -4.44 9.01 61.15
N SER A 30 -3.64 10.07 61.08
CA SER A 30 -2.96 10.64 59.92
C SER A 30 -1.76 9.84 59.38
N VAL A 31 -1.77 9.50 58.09
CA VAL A 31 -0.69 9.58 57.08
C VAL A 31 -1.40 9.40 55.73
N ASP A 32 -1.59 10.44 54.91
CA ASP A 32 -2.32 10.32 53.63
C ASP A 32 -1.51 9.54 52.59
N GLN A 33 -1.56 8.21 52.69
CA GLN A 33 -1.19 7.28 51.66
C GLN A 33 -2.27 7.31 50.57
N ALA A 34 -1.87 7.77 49.38
CA ALA A 34 -2.47 7.52 48.07
C ALA A 34 -3.99 7.23 48.07
N SER A 35 -4.80 8.28 47.96
CA SER A 35 -6.21 8.13 47.58
C SER A 35 -6.28 7.48 46.19
N ALA A 36 -6.64 6.20 46.17
CA ALA A 36 -7.06 5.51 44.97
C ALA A 36 -8.20 6.33 44.34
N LYS A 37 -7.92 6.93 43.17
CA LYS A 37 -8.93 7.65 42.39
C LYS A 37 -10.08 6.68 42.13
N LYS A 38 -11.22 6.92 42.78
CA LYS A 38 -12.47 6.16 42.63
C LYS A 38 -12.81 6.08 41.14
N VAL A 39 -12.69 4.88 40.55
CA VAL A 39 -13.14 4.63 39.19
C VAL A 39 -14.66 4.81 39.18
N VAL A 40 -15.11 5.92 38.59
CA VAL A 40 -16.52 6.12 38.30
C VAL A 40 -16.86 5.16 37.16
N HIS A 41 -17.50 4.03 37.47
CA HIS A 41 -18.18 3.22 36.47
C HIS A 41 -19.36 4.04 35.94
N ARG A 42 -19.08 4.93 34.98
CA ARG A 42 -20.13 5.50 34.14
C ARG A 42 -20.84 4.33 33.48
N ALA A 43 -22.17 4.31 33.49
CA ALA A 43 -22.97 3.32 32.78
C ALA A 43 -22.70 3.42 31.27
N GLY A 44 -21.58 2.88 30.83
CA GLY A 44 -21.15 2.92 29.44
C GLY A 44 -22.13 2.16 28.56
N GLY A 45 -22.77 1.12 29.10
CA GLY A 45 -23.75 0.31 28.38
C GLY A 45 -24.92 1.12 27.82
N SER A 46 -25.62 1.91 28.64
CA SER A 46 -26.78 2.68 28.17
C SER A 46 -26.36 3.84 27.27
N ILE A 47 -25.28 4.56 27.60
CA ILE A 47 -24.79 5.67 26.76
C ILE A 47 -24.30 5.17 25.40
N LEU A 48 -23.62 4.01 25.36
CA LEU A 48 -23.19 3.39 24.12
C LEU A 48 -24.38 2.84 23.33
N HIS A 49 -25.38 2.26 24.01
CA HIS A 49 -26.60 1.81 23.38
C HIS A 49 -27.37 2.99 22.76
N ASP A 50 -27.57 4.07 23.51
CA ASP A 50 -28.27 5.26 23.03
C ASP A 50 -27.55 5.89 21.83
N ARG A 51 -26.21 6.03 21.91
CA ARG A 51 -25.39 6.51 20.78
C ARG A 51 -25.43 5.58 19.58
N MET A 52 -25.44 4.28 19.80
CA MET A 52 -25.57 3.28 18.74
C MET A 52 -26.95 3.37 18.07
N MET A 53 -28.02 3.51 18.85
CA MET A 53 -29.38 3.64 18.32
C MET A 53 -29.59 4.97 17.58
N GLU A 54 -28.99 6.06 18.06
CA GLU A 54 -28.97 7.34 17.35
C GLU A 54 -28.23 7.25 16.01
N GLU A 55 -27.09 6.55 15.97
CA GLU A 55 -26.33 6.34 14.74
C GLU A 55 -27.07 5.41 13.77
N VAL A 56 -27.72 4.34 14.25
CA VAL A 56 -28.58 3.46 13.43
C VAL A 56 -29.72 4.24 12.79
N LYS A 57 -30.38 5.13 13.54
CA LYS A 57 -31.44 5.99 13.01
C LYS A 57 -30.92 6.94 11.93
N ARG A 58 -29.76 7.58 12.17
CA ARG A 58 -29.08 8.44 11.19
C ARG A 58 -28.77 7.68 9.89
N GLN A 59 -28.36 6.43 9.99
CA GLN A 59 -28.07 5.56 8.84
C GLN A 59 -29.35 5.20 8.06
N GLN A 60 -30.44 4.87 8.74
CA GLN A 60 -31.73 4.59 8.10
C GLN A 60 -32.28 5.81 7.35
N ASP A 61 -32.18 7.00 7.94
CA ASP A 61 -32.60 8.25 7.31
C ASP A 61 -31.73 8.59 6.08
N PHE A 62 -30.40 8.38 6.16
CA PHE A 62 -29.49 8.57 5.02
C PHE A 62 -29.79 7.60 3.86
N MET A 63 -30.07 6.33 4.15
CA MET A 63 -30.45 5.36 3.11
C MET A 63 -31.77 5.73 2.43
N GLY A 64 -32.74 6.26 3.18
CA GLY A 64 -34.02 6.74 2.64
C GLY A 64 -33.89 7.90 1.65
N THR A 65 -32.76 8.62 1.64
CA THR A 65 -32.50 9.72 0.70
C THR A 65 -31.85 9.27 -0.62
N LYS A 66 -31.39 8.02 -0.74
CA LYS A 66 -30.81 7.50 -1.99
C LYS A 66 -31.87 6.85 -2.88
N GLY A 67 -31.77 7.07 -4.19
CA GLY A 67 -32.71 6.54 -5.19
C GLY A 67 -32.87 5.01 -5.17
N GLY A 68 -33.94 4.50 -5.80
CA GLY A 68 -34.53 3.16 -5.63
C GLY A 68 -33.67 1.92 -5.95
N TYR A 69 -32.36 2.07 -6.21
CA TYR A 69 -31.39 0.98 -6.40
C TYR A 69 -30.39 0.83 -5.23
N SER A 70 -30.43 1.71 -4.22
CA SER A 70 -29.53 1.67 -3.05
C SER A 70 -29.85 0.55 -2.05
N THR A 71 -31.10 0.07 -2.02
CA THR A 71 -31.61 -0.88 -1.03
C THR A 71 -30.94 -2.26 -1.08
N GLY A 72 -30.39 -2.68 -2.23
CA GLY A 72 -29.80 -4.01 -2.42
C GLY A 72 -28.36 -4.14 -1.90
N ALA A 73 -27.52 -3.13 -2.11
CA ALA A 73 -26.14 -3.14 -1.62
C ALA A 73 -26.08 -2.89 -0.10
N ASP A 74 -26.93 -1.98 0.38
CA ASP A 74 -26.95 -1.57 1.78
C ASP A 74 -27.54 -2.66 2.70
N SER A 75 -28.44 -3.51 2.20
CA SER A 75 -29.02 -4.62 2.98
C SER A 75 -28.02 -5.74 3.28
N HIS A 76 -27.12 -6.06 2.34
CA HIS A 76 -26.04 -7.02 2.59
C HIS A 76 -24.99 -6.45 3.55
N MET A 77 -24.73 -5.13 3.51
CA MET A 77 -23.80 -4.48 4.45
C MET A 77 -24.36 -4.41 5.87
N LEU A 78 -25.67 -4.14 6.03
CA LEU A 78 -26.35 -4.15 7.33
C LEU A 78 -26.38 -5.54 7.99
N GLN A 79 -26.40 -6.61 7.19
CA GLN A 79 -26.36 -7.98 7.72
C GLN A 79 -25.00 -8.31 8.36
N GLN A 80 -23.93 -7.56 8.05
CA GLN A 80 -22.58 -7.80 8.57
C GLN A 80 -22.16 -6.88 9.73
N GLY A 81 -23.04 -5.99 10.19
CA GLY A 81 -22.82 -5.18 11.39
C GLY A 81 -23.04 -3.68 11.17
N VAL A 82 -22.49 -2.85 12.07
CA VAL A 82 -22.54 -1.39 11.96
C VAL A 82 -21.81 -0.96 10.70
N LEU A 83 -22.50 -0.23 9.81
CA LEU A 83 -21.85 0.40 8.65
C LEU A 83 -20.72 1.28 9.19
N LEU A 84 -19.46 0.89 8.90
CA LEU A 84 -18.36 1.84 8.97
C LEU A 84 -18.76 2.99 8.06
N VAL A 85 -18.92 4.16 8.68
CA VAL A 85 -19.45 5.39 8.08
C VAL A 85 -19.00 5.47 6.64
N ALA A 86 -19.92 5.29 5.69
CA ALA A 86 -19.76 5.90 4.39
C ALA A 86 -19.64 7.38 4.72
N GLU A 87 -18.41 7.90 4.68
CA GLU A 87 -18.10 9.28 4.96
C GLU A 87 -19.17 10.16 4.30
N ASP A 88 -19.65 11.17 5.03
CA ASP A 88 -20.69 12.10 4.57
C ASP A 88 -20.41 12.48 3.11
N SER A 89 -21.31 12.19 2.18
CA SER A 89 -21.07 12.42 0.75
C SER A 89 -20.83 13.89 0.43
N ALA A 90 -21.20 14.82 1.32
CA ALA A 90 -20.84 16.24 1.22
C ALA A 90 -19.40 16.54 1.70
N LYS A 91 -18.80 15.65 2.50
CA LYS A 91 -17.39 15.66 2.95
C LYS A 91 -16.50 14.77 2.08
N VAL A 92 -17.06 13.75 1.44
CA VAL A 92 -16.39 12.92 0.41
C VAL A 92 -16.50 13.63 -0.93
N THR A 93 -15.68 14.66 -1.10
CA THR A 93 -15.46 15.22 -2.42
C THR A 93 -14.46 14.34 -3.15
N VAL A 94 -14.91 13.62 -4.18
CA VAL A 94 -14.00 13.09 -5.21
C VAL A 94 -13.52 14.29 -6.03
N ALA A 95 -12.45 14.93 -5.58
CA ALA A 95 -11.77 15.92 -6.40
C ALA A 95 -11.21 15.19 -7.62
N GLY A 96 -11.55 15.66 -8.82
CA GLY A 96 -10.81 15.24 -10.03
C GLY A 96 -9.32 15.45 -9.77
N GLY A 97 -8.50 14.46 -10.16
CA GLY A 97 -7.06 14.50 -9.91
C GLY A 97 -6.51 15.87 -10.32
N GLN A 98 -5.94 16.57 -9.34
CA GLN A 98 -5.54 17.95 -9.56
C GLN A 98 -4.33 17.96 -10.49
N ARG A 99 -4.43 18.74 -11.56
CA ARG A 99 -3.28 19.04 -12.42
C ARG A 99 -2.18 19.67 -11.60
N CYS A 100 -0.95 19.47 -12.03
CA CYS A 100 0.19 20.08 -11.36
C CYS A 100 0.13 21.61 -11.42
N PRO A 101 0.25 22.30 -10.27
CA PRO A 101 0.44 23.75 -10.25
C PRO A 101 1.74 24.14 -10.96
N ALA A 102 1.82 25.36 -11.50
CA ALA A 102 3.01 25.82 -12.25
C ALA A 102 4.26 26.04 -11.37
N ASN A 103 4.08 26.30 -10.06
CA ASN A 103 5.14 26.76 -9.16
C ASN A 103 5.59 25.70 -8.14
N VAL A 104 5.39 24.41 -8.45
CA VAL A 104 5.83 23.31 -7.57
C VAL A 104 7.01 22.56 -8.19
N PRO A 105 7.88 21.94 -7.37
CA PRO A 105 8.96 21.11 -7.90
C PRO A 105 8.40 19.99 -8.78
N VAL A 106 9.05 19.73 -9.92
CA VAL A 106 8.64 18.68 -10.86
C VAL A 106 9.59 17.50 -10.71
N LYS A 107 9.02 16.32 -10.47
CA LYS A 107 9.74 15.05 -10.50
C LYS A 107 9.31 14.28 -11.74
N GLU A 108 10.23 14.13 -12.68
CA GLU A 108 9.97 13.49 -13.97
C GLU A 108 10.60 12.10 -14.05
N TYR A 109 9.84 11.14 -14.58
CA TYR A 109 10.29 9.77 -14.83
C TYR A 109 9.84 9.31 -16.22
N HIS A 110 10.78 8.76 -16.98
CA HIS A 110 10.50 7.98 -18.17
C HIS A 110 10.64 6.51 -17.84
N VAL A 111 9.52 5.79 -17.87
CA VAL A 111 9.46 4.37 -17.52
C VAL A 111 9.12 3.58 -18.76
N SER A 112 9.89 2.53 -19.04
CA SER A 112 9.62 1.55 -20.08
C SER A 112 9.03 0.29 -19.47
N ALA A 113 7.92 -0.20 -20.02
CA ALA A 113 7.44 -1.56 -19.79
C ALA A 113 8.08 -2.49 -20.83
N ILE A 114 8.80 -3.51 -20.38
CA ILE A 114 9.55 -4.41 -21.26
C ILE A 114 9.26 -5.88 -20.95
N ASN A 115 9.37 -6.72 -21.98
CA ASN A 115 9.59 -8.16 -21.81
C ASN A 115 11.04 -8.38 -21.36
N ILE A 116 11.27 -9.13 -20.30
CA ILE A 116 12.62 -9.46 -19.82
C ILE A 116 12.64 -10.83 -19.17
N GLU A 117 13.76 -11.52 -19.30
CA GLU A 117 14.03 -12.76 -18.59
C GLU A 117 14.49 -12.48 -17.15
N ILE A 118 13.62 -12.78 -16.19
CA ILE A 118 13.87 -12.54 -14.77
C ILE A 118 14.64 -13.73 -14.22
N THR A 119 15.87 -13.50 -13.77
CA THR A 119 16.65 -14.52 -13.07
C THR A 119 16.27 -14.52 -11.59
N LEU A 120 15.80 -15.65 -11.07
CA LEU A 120 15.14 -15.78 -9.78
C LEU A 120 16.13 -16.00 -8.62
N SER A 121 17.28 -16.60 -8.91
CA SER A 121 18.28 -16.93 -7.89
C SER A 121 19.68 -17.04 -8.50
N ARG A 122 20.69 -17.10 -7.64
CA ARG A 122 22.10 -17.33 -8.03
C ARG A 122 22.35 -18.66 -8.75
N PHE A 123 21.37 -19.57 -8.74
CA PHE A 123 21.43 -20.82 -9.51
C PHE A 123 20.95 -20.64 -10.96
N LEU A 124 20.66 -19.40 -11.35
CA LEU A 124 20.27 -18.99 -12.70
C LEU A 124 18.95 -19.57 -13.19
N ASP A 125 18.12 -20.10 -12.28
CA ASP A 125 16.70 -20.35 -12.51
C ASP A 125 16.06 -19.06 -13.02
N TYR A 126 15.25 -19.15 -14.07
CA TYR A 126 14.72 -17.97 -14.74
C TYR A 126 13.28 -18.12 -15.18
N PHE A 127 12.64 -16.98 -15.40
CA PHE A 127 11.28 -16.91 -15.89
C PHE A 127 11.15 -15.79 -16.95
N PRO A 128 10.59 -16.06 -18.14
CA PRO A 128 10.27 -15.02 -19.10
C PRO A 128 9.09 -14.19 -18.59
N GLY A 129 9.34 -12.94 -18.22
CA GLY A 129 8.35 -12.08 -17.58
C GLY A 129 8.35 -10.66 -18.11
N TYR A 130 7.87 -9.76 -17.26
CA TYR A 130 7.74 -8.35 -17.55
C TYR A 130 8.40 -7.53 -16.45
N MET A 131 8.88 -6.34 -16.82
CA MET A 131 9.48 -5.42 -15.87
C MET A 131 9.19 -3.97 -16.28
N TYR A 132 8.94 -3.12 -15.30
CA TYR A 132 9.09 -1.68 -15.49
C TYR A 132 10.55 -1.31 -15.22
N VAL A 133 11.13 -0.48 -16.06
CA VAL A 133 12.51 0.00 -15.90
C VAL A 133 12.56 1.48 -16.22
N LEU A 134 13.46 2.23 -15.58
CA LEU A 134 13.76 3.57 -16.05
C LEU A 134 14.37 3.49 -17.45
N ARG A 135 13.95 4.38 -18.35
CA ARG A 135 14.41 4.33 -19.74
C ARG A 135 15.93 4.48 -19.85
N ASP A 136 16.55 5.24 -18.96
CA ASP A 136 18.00 5.43 -18.89
C ASP A 136 18.76 4.16 -18.44
N ASP A 137 18.08 3.21 -17.78
CA ASP A 137 18.65 1.95 -17.30
C ASP A 137 18.27 0.75 -18.18
N LEU A 138 17.56 0.99 -19.30
CA LEU A 138 17.11 -0.06 -20.21
C LEU A 138 18.29 -0.89 -20.76
N ASP A 139 19.35 -0.23 -21.22
CA ASP A 139 20.53 -0.91 -21.75
C ASP A 139 21.26 -1.71 -20.67
N LYS A 140 21.25 -1.23 -19.43
CA LYS A 140 21.83 -1.96 -18.29
C LYS A 140 21.03 -3.22 -17.98
N ALA A 141 19.70 -3.12 -17.99
CA ALA A 141 18.82 -4.28 -17.80
C ALA A 141 19.04 -5.35 -18.89
N ARG A 142 19.22 -4.93 -20.15
CA ARG A 142 19.52 -5.85 -21.26
C ARG A 142 20.91 -6.47 -21.16
N ALA A 143 21.92 -5.70 -20.72
CA ALA A 143 23.25 -6.22 -20.48
C ALA A 143 23.25 -7.26 -19.35
N GLU A 144 22.49 -7.01 -18.28
CA GLU A 144 22.31 -7.94 -17.16
C GLU A 144 21.60 -9.23 -17.59
N GLU A 145 20.53 -9.11 -18.37
CA GLU A 145 19.81 -10.25 -18.96
C GLU A 145 20.74 -11.13 -19.82
N ALA A 146 21.55 -10.50 -20.68
CA ALA A 146 22.51 -11.20 -21.52
C ALA A 146 23.63 -11.88 -20.69
N ALA A 147 24.13 -11.22 -19.65
CA ALA A 147 25.12 -11.78 -18.74
C ALA A 147 24.57 -13.00 -17.99
N ASN A 148 23.36 -12.90 -17.44
CA ASN A 148 22.69 -14.00 -16.76
C ASN A 148 22.44 -15.19 -17.69
N LYS A 149 22.06 -14.93 -18.95
CA LYS A 149 21.90 -15.98 -19.95
C LYS A 149 23.21 -16.69 -20.28
N ALA A 150 24.30 -15.94 -20.46
CA ALA A 150 25.61 -16.52 -20.77
C ALA A 150 26.20 -17.32 -19.58
N ALA A 151 25.95 -16.86 -18.36
CA ALA A 151 26.40 -17.53 -17.14
C ALA A 151 25.82 -18.95 -16.98
N ARG A 152 24.65 -19.25 -17.57
CA ARG A 152 24.02 -20.59 -17.51
C ARG A 152 24.85 -21.69 -18.14
N ASP A 153 25.65 -21.34 -19.14
CA ASP A 153 26.52 -22.27 -19.85
C ASP A 153 27.90 -22.39 -19.18
N THR A 154 28.13 -21.65 -18.09
CA THR A 154 29.41 -21.58 -17.38
C THR A 154 29.29 -22.17 -15.98
N GLU A 155 30.15 -23.15 -15.67
CA GLU A 155 30.13 -23.80 -14.36
C GLU A 155 30.50 -22.82 -13.23
N ASN A 156 29.68 -22.77 -12.18
CA ASN A 156 29.87 -21.92 -10.99
C ASN A 156 29.84 -20.39 -11.23
N ASP A 157 29.25 -19.94 -12.34
CA ASP A 157 29.01 -18.51 -12.57
C ASP A 157 27.61 -18.11 -12.03
N PRO A 158 27.51 -17.20 -11.04
CA PRO A 158 26.21 -16.72 -10.55
C PRO A 158 25.56 -15.67 -11.47
N GLY A 159 26.22 -15.30 -12.58
CA GLY A 159 25.80 -14.20 -13.44
C GLY A 159 25.92 -12.85 -12.73
N ALA A 160 24.96 -11.98 -12.99
CA ALA A 160 24.86 -10.67 -12.36
C ALA A 160 24.01 -10.66 -11.08
N VAL A 161 23.51 -11.83 -10.64
CA VAL A 161 22.62 -11.93 -9.47
C VAL A 161 23.43 -11.77 -8.19
N SER A 162 23.15 -10.71 -7.43
CA SER A 162 23.75 -10.50 -6.12
C SER A 162 22.91 -11.09 -4.98
N ASN A 163 23.53 -11.24 -3.82
CA ASN A 163 22.84 -11.70 -2.63
C ASN A 163 22.01 -10.58 -2.01
N GLY A 164 20.70 -10.69 -2.17
CA GLY A 164 19.74 -9.74 -1.60
C GLY A 164 19.51 -8.51 -2.47
N LEU A 165 19.65 -8.61 -3.80
CA LEU A 165 19.36 -7.53 -4.76
C LEU A 165 20.13 -6.23 -4.45
N GLN A 166 21.43 -6.36 -4.21
CA GLN A 166 22.34 -5.28 -3.85
C GLN A 166 22.86 -4.55 -5.10
N GLY A 167 21.96 -3.90 -5.83
CA GLY A 167 22.28 -3.12 -7.03
C GLY A 167 22.03 -3.83 -8.36
N ASP A 168 21.41 -5.01 -8.34
CA ASP A 168 20.95 -5.74 -9.52
C ASP A 168 19.93 -4.87 -10.27
N VAL A 169 20.05 -4.74 -11.58
CA VAL A 169 19.15 -3.90 -12.39
C VAL A 169 17.81 -4.62 -12.63
N ILE A 170 17.82 -5.95 -12.75
CA ILE A 170 16.60 -6.74 -12.92
C ILE A 170 15.92 -6.92 -11.56
N GLN A 171 15.05 -5.97 -11.24
CA GLN A 171 14.26 -5.94 -10.02
C GLN A 171 12.98 -5.10 -10.21
N PRO A 172 11.96 -5.22 -9.33
CA PRO A 172 10.80 -4.34 -9.37
C PRO A 172 11.19 -2.86 -9.30
N LEU A 173 10.59 -2.03 -10.16
CA LEU A 173 10.89 -0.60 -10.17
C LEU A 173 10.39 0.07 -8.90
N VAL A 174 11.31 0.67 -8.14
CA VAL A 174 10.98 1.52 -7.00
C VAL A 174 11.43 2.94 -7.28
N ILE A 175 10.47 3.85 -7.48
CA ILE A 175 10.71 5.28 -7.70
C ILE A 175 10.19 6.09 -6.53
N ARG A 176 10.66 7.34 -6.39
CA ARG A 176 10.36 8.17 -5.21
C ARG A 176 9.94 9.58 -5.61
N ALA A 177 9.02 10.16 -4.86
CA ALA A 177 8.61 11.56 -5.03
C ALA A 177 8.22 12.14 -3.68
N ASN A 178 8.40 13.45 -3.50
CA ASN A 178 8.14 14.09 -2.22
C ASN A 178 6.72 14.64 -2.15
N GLN A 179 6.22 14.80 -0.93
CA GLN A 179 5.10 15.69 -0.65
C GLN A 179 5.37 17.10 -1.22
N GLY A 180 4.42 17.62 -1.99
CA GLY A 180 4.53 18.89 -2.69
C GLY A 180 5.07 18.78 -4.12
N ASP A 181 5.58 17.62 -4.55
CA ASP A 181 6.06 17.44 -5.92
C ASP A 181 4.91 17.26 -6.92
N CYS A 182 5.12 17.78 -8.12
CA CYS A 182 4.42 17.35 -9.31
C CYS A 182 5.15 16.14 -9.92
N LEU A 183 4.58 14.95 -9.76
CA LEU A 183 5.05 13.75 -10.45
C LEU A 183 4.59 13.79 -11.91
N LYS A 184 5.54 13.81 -12.85
CA LYS A 184 5.30 13.60 -14.29
C LYS A 184 5.88 12.25 -14.68
N LEU A 185 5.02 11.36 -15.17
CA LEU A 185 5.39 10.00 -15.53
C LEU A 185 5.06 9.76 -16.99
N THR A 186 6.06 9.48 -17.81
CA THR A 186 5.86 9.01 -19.17
C THR A 186 6.08 7.51 -19.23
N LEU A 187 5.03 6.77 -19.54
CA LEU A 187 5.10 5.34 -19.80
C LEU A 187 5.35 5.10 -21.28
N HIS A 188 6.46 4.44 -21.59
CA HIS A 188 6.78 3.87 -22.89
C HIS A 188 6.40 2.40 -22.89
N ASN A 189 5.55 1.98 -23.82
CA ASN A 189 5.19 0.58 -23.96
C ASN A 189 6.12 -0.08 -24.99
N ASP A 190 7.19 -0.69 -24.48
CA ASP A 190 8.18 -1.43 -25.25
C ASP A 190 7.91 -2.95 -25.17
N LEU A 191 6.68 -3.36 -24.81
CA LEU A 191 6.23 -4.74 -24.93
C LEU A 191 6.02 -5.11 -26.40
N ALA A 192 6.22 -6.38 -26.74
CA ALA A 192 6.19 -6.84 -28.13
C ALA A 192 4.87 -6.50 -28.86
N ASP A 193 3.74 -7.05 -28.42
CA ASP A 193 2.45 -6.92 -29.11
C ASP A 193 1.27 -6.70 -28.15
N GLU A 194 1.55 -6.26 -26.93
CA GLU A 194 0.54 -6.11 -25.88
C GLU A 194 0.35 -4.65 -25.47
N ALA A 195 -0.90 -4.26 -25.27
CA ALA A 195 -1.19 -3.00 -24.59
C ALA A 195 -0.88 -3.13 -23.09
N THR A 196 -0.46 -2.03 -22.49
CA THR A 196 -0.16 -1.98 -21.05
C THR A 196 -0.62 -0.67 -20.44
N ASN A 197 -0.60 -0.59 -19.12
CA ASN A 197 -0.75 0.66 -18.40
C ASN A 197 0.09 0.61 -17.12
N LEU A 198 0.15 1.72 -16.41
CA LEU A 198 0.76 1.82 -15.09
C LEU A 198 -0.19 2.61 -14.21
N VAL A 199 -0.78 1.95 -13.22
CA VAL A 199 -1.72 2.58 -12.28
C VAL A 199 -1.13 2.53 -10.89
N ILE A 200 -0.97 3.70 -10.27
CA ILE A 200 -0.47 3.84 -8.90
C ILE A 200 -1.65 3.80 -7.93
N ASN A 201 -1.68 2.82 -7.04
CA ASN A 201 -2.77 2.63 -6.09
C ASN A 201 -2.86 3.81 -5.11
N GLY A 202 -4.08 4.28 -4.90
CA GLY A 202 -4.37 5.43 -4.03
C GLY A 202 -3.88 6.78 -4.56
N SER A 203 -3.33 6.84 -5.78
CA SER A 203 -2.96 8.11 -6.41
C SER A 203 -4.19 8.84 -6.97
N SER A 204 -4.07 10.16 -7.11
CA SER A 204 -5.01 10.98 -7.89
C SER A 204 -4.41 11.33 -9.26
N MET A 205 -3.74 10.36 -9.87
CA MET A 205 -3.05 10.52 -11.15
C MET A 205 -4.06 10.74 -12.29
N VAL A 206 -3.69 11.59 -13.25
CA VAL A 206 -4.49 11.88 -14.44
C VAL A 206 -3.66 11.74 -15.71
N VAL A 207 -4.33 11.46 -16.83
CA VAL A 207 -3.71 11.50 -18.16
C VAL A 207 -3.40 12.96 -18.49
N ALA A 208 -2.13 13.30 -18.75
CA ALA A 208 -1.70 14.69 -18.88
C ALA A 208 -2.42 15.44 -20.02
N ALA A 209 -2.67 14.76 -21.14
CA ALA A 209 -3.34 15.36 -22.29
C ALA A 209 -4.81 15.73 -21.99
N THR A 210 -5.56 14.87 -21.31
CA THR A 210 -7.02 15.02 -21.15
C THR A 210 -7.43 15.50 -19.77
N GLY A 211 -6.56 15.37 -18.76
CA GLY A 211 -6.88 15.65 -17.36
C GLY A 211 -7.86 14.66 -16.75
N LYS A 212 -8.19 13.56 -17.45
CA LYS A 212 -9.09 12.52 -16.93
C LYS A 212 -8.33 11.60 -15.97
N PRO A 213 -8.99 11.06 -14.93
CA PRO A 213 -8.37 10.12 -14.00
C PRO A 213 -7.70 8.94 -14.72
N ALA A 214 -6.47 8.63 -14.33
CA ALA A 214 -5.67 7.51 -14.85
C ALA A 214 -6.05 6.21 -14.13
N THR A 215 -7.32 5.81 -14.25
CA THR A 215 -7.85 4.59 -13.62
C THR A 215 -7.93 3.43 -14.62
N PRO A 216 -8.03 2.17 -14.15
CA PRO A 216 -8.20 1.01 -15.02
C PRO A 216 -9.47 1.07 -15.88
N SER A 217 -10.49 1.81 -15.45
CA SER A 217 -11.75 1.99 -16.18
C SER A 217 -11.67 3.05 -17.29
N ASN A 218 -10.61 3.87 -17.31
CA ASN A 218 -10.39 4.85 -18.37
C ASN A 218 -9.50 4.24 -19.45
N SER A 219 -10.03 4.10 -20.67
CA SER A 219 -9.30 3.53 -21.80
C SER A 219 -8.10 4.38 -22.23
N GLU A 220 -8.11 5.69 -21.96
CA GLU A 220 -6.98 6.60 -22.25
C GLU A 220 -5.75 6.33 -21.36
N THR A 221 -5.92 5.57 -20.27
CA THR A 221 -4.83 5.09 -19.40
C THR A 221 -4.03 3.96 -20.06
N THR A 222 -4.60 3.28 -21.05
CA THR A 222 -3.99 2.15 -21.73
C THR A 222 -3.15 2.61 -22.92
N VAL A 223 -1.90 2.15 -22.95
CA VAL A 223 -0.89 2.48 -23.94
C VAL A 223 -0.72 1.28 -24.87
N ALA A 224 -0.97 1.46 -26.16
CA ALA A 224 -0.73 0.43 -27.16
C ALA A 224 0.77 0.11 -27.31
N ALA A 225 1.11 -1.07 -27.82
CA ALA A 225 2.49 -1.47 -28.08
C ALA A 225 3.21 -0.46 -28.98
N GLY A 226 4.46 -0.14 -28.64
CA GLY A 226 5.30 0.85 -29.33
C GLY A 226 4.82 2.30 -29.20
N LYS A 227 3.87 2.59 -28.31
CA LYS A 227 3.40 3.95 -28.01
C LYS A 227 3.83 4.41 -26.63
N GLN A 228 3.64 5.69 -26.37
CA GLN A 228 3.88 6.30 -25.07
C GLN A 228 2.69 7.15 -24.63
N GLN A 229 2.52 7.29 -23.32
CA GLN A 229 1.51 8.15 -22.69
C GLN A 229 2.12 8.88 -21.50
N SER A 230 1.72 10.13 -21.29
CA SER A 230 2.15 10.93 -20.14
C SER A 230 1.04 11.08 -19.11
N PHE A 231 1.41 10.93 -17.85
CA PHE A 231 0.58 11.04 -16.68
C PHE A 231 1.13 12.11 -15.75
N GLU A 232 0.24 12.75 -15.01
CA GLU A 232 0.60 13.72 -13.99
C GLU A 232 -0.12 13.41 -12.68
N TRP A 233 0.59 13.60 -11.57
CA TRP A 233 0.03 13.53 -10.24
C TRP A 233 0.66 14.60 -9.36
N TYR A 234 -0.16 15.55 -8.91
CA TYR A 234 0.25 16.46 -7.85
C TYR A 234 0.15 15.76 -6.48
N ILE A 235 1.30 15.50 -5.87
CA ILE A 235 1.38 14.93 -4.53
C ILE A 235 1.21 16.08 -3.55
N LYS A 236 0.02 16.22 -2.99
CA LYS A 236 -0.26 17.32 -2.06
C LYS A 236 0.62 17.23 -0.81
N PRO A 237 0.96 18.35 -0.15
CA PRO A 237 1.73 18.35 1.08
C PRO A 237 1.14 17.51 2.22
N ASP A 238 -0.18 17.30 2.23
CA ASP A 238 -0.91 16.47 3.21
C ASP A 238 -1.08 15.01 2.78
N THR A 239 -0.50 14.62 1.63
CA THR A 239 -0.55 13.24 1.14
C THR A 239 0.17 12.32 2.11
N GLN A 240 -0.51 11.25 2.55
CA GLN A 240 0.13 10.25 3.41
C GLN A 240 1.39 9.67 2.75
N GLU A 241 2.49 9.73 3.51
CA GLU A 241 3.80 9.17 3.18
C GLU A 241 3.74 7.63 3.11
N GLY A 242 4.72 7.06 2.40
CA GLY A 242 4.91 5.62 2.31
C GLY A 242 4.77 5.08 0.89
N ALA A 243 4.90 3.76 0.79
CA ALA A 243 4.94 3.06 -0.48
C ALA A 243 3.53 2.88 -1.07
N ARG A 244 3.42 3.18 -2.36
CA ARG A 244 2.23 2.98 -3.18
C ARG A 244 2.56 2.02 -4.29
N PHE A 245 1.92 0.87 -4.24
CA PHE A 245 2.09 -0.16 -5.26
C PHE A 245 1.53 0.31 -6.61
N PHE A 246 2.26 0.03 -7.69
CA PHE A 246 1.75 0.22 -9.04
C PHE A 246 1.95 -1.03 -9.90
N ARG A 247 1.04 -1.23 -10.84
CA ARG A 247 1.00 -2.39 -11.73
C ARG A 247 0.25 -2.07 -13.02
N SER A 248 0.36 -3.00 -13.97
CA SER A 248 -0.56 -3.07 -15.08
C SER A 248 -1.90 -3.69 -14.67
N HIS A 249 -2.96 -3.08 -15.17
CA HIS A 249 -4.34 -3.55 -15.21
C HIS A 249 -4.80 -3.90 -16.63
N ALA A 250 -3.93 -3.75 -17.65
CA ALA A 250 -4.28 -4.09 -19.03
C ALA A 250 -4.42 -5.61 -19.23
N SER A 251 -3.61 -6.39 -18.53
CA SER A 251 -3.67 -7.85 -18.51
C SER A 251 -3.36 -8.39 -17.11
N ARG A 252 -4.04 -9.47 -16.73
CA ARG A 252 -3.75 -10.18 -15.47
C ARG A 252 -2.39 -10.86 -15.54
N GLU A 253 -2.00 -11.36 -16.72
CA GLU A 253 -0.72 -12.03 -16.92
C GLU A 253 0.45 -11.08 -16.72
N GLN A 254 0.38 -9.86 -17.24
CA GLN A 254 1.42 -8.85 -17.04
C GLN A 254 1.76 -8.66 -15.56
N PHE A 255 0.74 -8.56 -14.69
CA PHE A 255 0.95 -8.47 -13.24
C PHE A 255 1.51 -9.76 -12.64
N ASN A 256 0.94 -10.92 -12.98
CA ASN A 256 1.37 -12.20 -12.42
C ASN A 256 2.81 -12.54 -12.80
N GLN A 257 3.30 -12.00 -13.91
CA GLN A 257 4.60 -12.27 -14.51
C GLN A 257 5.62 -11.13 -14.28
N GLY A 258 5.35 -10.21 -13.35
CA GLY A 258 6.37 -9.29 -12.83
C GLY A 258 6.22 -7.81 -13.19
N LEU A 259 5.19 -7.41 -13.95
CA LEU A 259 4.96 -5.99 -14.29
C LEU A 259 4.40 -5.21 -13.09
N ILE A 260 5.28 -4.98 -12.12
CA ILE A 260 5.00 -4.41 -10.80
C ILE A 260 6.07 -3.38 -10.42
N GLY A 261 5.70 -2.47 -9.53
CA GLY A 261 6.64 -1.54 -8.91
C GLY A 261 6.01 -0.79 -7.76
N MET A 262 6.76 0.15 -7.19
CA MET A 262 6.34 0.99 -6.09
C MET A 262 6.77 2.44 -6.31
N LEU A 263 5.88 3.38 -6.00
CA LEU A 263 6.24 4.77 -5.77
C LEU A 263 6.25 5.02 -4.26
N VAL A 264 7.38 5.45 -3.71
CA VAL A 264 7.46 5.88 -2.31
C VAL A 264 7.23 7.39 -2.24
N VAL A 265 6.21 7.80 -1.49
CA VAL A 265 5.98 9.20 -1.15
C VAL A 265 6.76 9.52 0.11
N GLU A 266 7.74 10.42 0.00
CA GLU A 266 8.59 10.85 1.11
C GLU A 266 8.24 12.27 1.59
N PRO A 267 8.70 12.69 2.80
CA PRO A 267 8.53 14.06 3.26
C PRO A 267 9.07 15.10 2.29
N ASN A 268 8.50 16.31 2.32
CA ASN A 268 8.99 17.42 1.50
C ASN A 268 10.49 17.70 1.75
N GLY A 269 11.27 17.79 0.67
CA GLY A 269 12.71 18.07 0.72
C GLY A 269 13.60 16.84 0.88
N SER A 270 13.04 15.63 0.88
CA SER A 270 13.83 14.40 0.95
C SER A 270 14.71 14.23 -0.29
N ARG A 271 15.87 13.60 -0.08
CA ARG A 271 16.88 13.29 -1.10
C ARG A 271 17.05 11.78 -1.13
N TYR A 272 17.15 11.22 -2.33
CA TYR A 272 17.28 9.78 -2.51
C TYR A 272 18.74 9.44 -2.82
N LEU A 273 19.41 8.78 -1.90
CA LEU A 273 20.82 8.46 -2.03
C LEU A 273 21.03 6.94 -2.16
N SER A 274 21.97 6.57 -3.03
CA SER A 274 22.45 5.20 -3.13
C SER A 274 23.20 4.83 -1.86
N PRO A 275 22.92 3.67 -1.24
CA PRO A 275 23.66 3.20 -0.07
C PRO A 275 25.08 2.74 -0.40
N PHE A 276 25.40 2.57 -1.69
CA PHE A 276 26.69 2.05 -2.14
C PHE A 276 27.74 3.16 -2.30
N ASP A 277 27.32 4.34 -2.77
CA ASP A 277 28.25 5.44 -3.08
C ASP A 277 27.81 6.82 -2.56
N GLY A 278 26.65 6.90 -1.90
CA GLY A 278 26.10 8.13 -1.34
C GLY A 278 25.65 9.16 -2.37
N LYS A 279 25.64 8.81 -3.67
CA LYS A 279 25.21 9.72 -4.75
C LYS A 279 23.69 9.67 -4.94
N SER A 280 23.16 10.66 -5.64
CA SER A 280 21.74 10.69 -5.98
C SER A 280 21.35 9.46 -6.79
N MET A 281 20.23 8.84 -6.42
CA MET A 281 19.68 7.68 -7.11
C MET A 281 18.27 7.99 -7.65
N ALA A 282 17.97 7.50 -8.85
CA ALA A 282 16.66 7.71 -9.49
C ALA A 282 15.64 6.61 -9.14
N SER A 283 16.09 5.37 -8.94
CA SER A 283 15.26 4.23 -8.55
C SER A 283 16.03 3.19 -7.74
N GLY A 284 15.30 2.42 -6.93
CA GLY A 284 15.80 1.29 -6.13
C GLY A 284 15.18 1.26 -4.73
N TRP A 285 14.93 0.05 -4.22
CA TRP A 285 14.33 -0.15 -2.89
C TRP A 285 15.31 0.17 -1.77
N GLU A 286 16.60 0.06 -2.07
CA GLU A 286 17.73 0.25 -1.18
C GLU A 286 18.09 1.73 -0.94
N ALA A 287 17.45 2.67 -1.63
CA ALA A 287 17.72 4.11 -1.43
C ALA A 287 17.48 4.54 0.02
N MET A 288 18.39 5.38 0.51
CA MET A 288 18.36 6.04 1.82
C MET A 288 18.05 7.53 1.70
#